data_AF-A0A1Y1LK05-F1
#
_entry.id   AF-A0A1Y1LK05-F1
#
_cell.length_a   1.000
_cell.length_b   1.000
_cell.length_c   1.000
_cell.angle_alpha   90.00
_cell.angle_beta   90.00
_cell.angle_gamma   90.00
#
_symmetry.space_group_name_H-M   'P 1'
#
loop_
_entity.id
_entity.type
_entity.pdbx_description
1 polymer ?
#
loop_
_entity_poly.entity_id
_entity_poly.type
_entity_poly.pdbx_seq_one_letter_code
_entity_poly.pdbx_strand_id
1 'polypeptide(L)'
;KLDKRPGLFLEPVDFAKVKKDLAKKYGAPVTECDIASYVMYPKVFEDYKKFQLQYGDLSVLPTRYFLSKPEVGEEFNVELEKGKVLILKLLAVGPLSENTGQREVFFEMNGEVRQVAVIDNKAAVENISRPKADASDSSQVGAP
;
A
#
# COMPACT_ATOMS: atom_id res chain seq x y z
N LYS A 1 2.73 -6.58 41.05
CA LYS A 1 4.18 -6.30 40.87
C LYS A 1 4.75 -7.54 40.18
N LEU A 2 5.59 -7.40 39.16
CA LEU A 2 6.22 -8.56 38.51
C LEU A 2 7.44 -8.94 39.35
N ASP A 3 7.41 -10.11 39.97
CA ASP A 3 8.47 -10.55 40.90
C ASP A 3 9.57 -11.38 40.20
N LYS A 4 9.40 -11.64 38.89
CA LYS A 4 10.32 -12.40 38.04
C LYS A 4 10.46 -11.75 36.67
N ARG A 5 11.35 -12.29 35.81
CA ARG A 5 11.53 -11.84 34.42
C ARG A 5 10.17 -11.79 33.69
N PRO A 6 9.74 -10.64 33.16
CA PRO A 6 8.39 -10.46 32.59
C PRO A 6 7.98 -11.51 31.55
N GLY A 7 8.91 -11.96 30.70
CA GLY A 7 8.65 -12.98 29.68
C GLY A 7 8.28 -14.36 30.22
N LEU A 8 8.49 -14.66 31.51
CA LEU A 8 8.05 -15.92 32.13
C LEU A 8 6.53 -15.97 32.37
N PHE A 9 5.87 -14.81 32.38
CA PHE A 9 4.42 -14.71 32.53
C PHE A 9 3.69 -14.73 31.18
N LEU A 10 4.42 -14.71 30.07
CA LEU A 10 3.86 -14.76 28.73
C LEU A 10 3.71 -16.21 28.27
N GLU A 11 2.58 -16.50 27.64
CA GLU A 11 2.38 -17.80 27.02
C GLU A 11 3.26 -17.95 25.76
N PRO A 12 3.74 -19.17 25.47
CA PRO A 12 4.46 -19.43 24.23
C PRO A 12 3.60 -19.13 23.01
N VAL A 13 4.20 -18.50 22.00
CA VAL A 13 3.53 -18.21 20.73
C VAL A 13 3.56 -19.46 19.83
N ASP A 14 2.39 -19.85 19.29
CA ASP A 14 2.28 -20.90 18.28
C ASP A 14 2.57 -20.33 16.87
N PHE A 15 3.83 -20.44 16.45
CA PHE A 15 4.26 -19.97 15.12
C PHE A 15 3.61 -20.74 13.96
N ALA A 16 3.24 -22.01 14.16
CA ALA A 16 2.60 -22.80 13.12
C ALA A 16 1.17 -22.31 12.86
N LYS A 17 0.45 -21.95 13.93
CA LYS A 17 -0.86 -21.29 13.82
C LYS A 17 -0.76 -19.93 13.14
N VAL A 18 0.16 -19.06 13.61
CA VAL A 18 0.37 -17.73 13.01
C VAL A 18 0.66 -17.83 11.51
N LYS A 19 1.52 -18.77 11.10
CA LYS A 19 1.83 -18.99 9.67
C LYS A 19 0.58 -19.34 8.85
N LYS A 20 -0.29 -20.22 9.37
CA LYS A 20 -1.53 -20.61 8.69
C LYS A 20 -2.50 -19.43 8.59
N ASP A 21 -2.65 -18.65 9.66
CA ASP A 21 -3.54 -17.49 9.69
C ASP A 21 -3.08 -16.41 8.71
N LEU A 22 -1.78 -16.11 8.68
CA LEU A 22 -1.19 -15.17 7.71
C LEU A 22 -1.33 -15.66 6.27
N ALA A 23 -1.10 -16.95 6.01
CA ALA A 23 -1.24 -17.52 4.67
C ALA A 23 -2.70 -17.46 4.18
N LYS A 24 -3.67 -17.63 5.10
CA LYS A 24 -5.10 -17.50 4.79
C LYS A 24 -5.49 -16.04 4.48
N LYS A 25 -4.91 -15.07 5.20
CA LYS A 25 -5.26 -13.64 5.07
C LYS A 25 -4.57 -12.95 3.88
N TYR A 26 -3.31 -13.30 3.60
CA TYR A 26 -2.46 -12.59 2.64
C TYR A 26 -1.94 -13.46 1.49
N GLY A 27 -2.22 -14.77 1.50
CA GLY A 27 -1.71 -15.71 0.50
C GLY A 27 -0.34 -16.29 0.87
N ALA A 28 0.12 -17.26 0.06
CA ALA A 28 1.42 -17.92 0.21
C ALA A 28 2.40 -17.42 -0.88
N PRO A 29 3.72 -17.44 -0.63
CA PRO A 29 4.41 -17.96 0.55
C PRO A 29 4.52 -16.94 1.70
N VAL A 30 4.38 -17.43 2.94
CA VAL A 30 4.67 -16.66 4.17
C VAL A 30 6.04 -17.07 4.69
N THR A 31 6.94 -16.10 4.82
CA THR A 31 8.31 -16.31 5.29
C THR A 31 8.40 -16.31 6.82
N GLU A 32 9.50 -16.81 7.37
CA GLU A 32 9.75 -16.71 8.83
C GLU A 32 9.87 -15.26 9.29
N CYS A 33 10.40 -14.37 8.43
CA CYS A 33 10.44 -12.94 8.68
C CYS A 33 9.04 -12.34 8.81
N ASP A 34 8.09 -12.73 7.95
CA ASP A 34 6.69 -12.27 8.05
C ASP A 34 6.06 -12.67 9.39
N ILE A 35 6.31 -13.90 9.85
CA ILE A 35 5.82 -14.39 11.15
C ILE A 35 6.42 -13.55 12.28
N ALA A 36 7.74 -13.34 12.27
CA ALA A 36 8.43 -12.55 13.28
C ALA A 36 7.92 -11.09 13.31
N SER A 37 7.80 -10.46 12.14
CA SER A 37 7.28 -9.09 12.01
C SER A 37 5.86 -8.97 12.53
N TYR A 38 4.98 -9.92 12.22
CA TYR A 38 3.61 -9.93 12.75
C TYR A 38 3.58 -10.12 14.26
N VAL A 39 4.36 -11.05 14.81
CA VAL A 39 4.39 -11.30 16.26
C VAL A 39 4.94 -10.10 17.03
N MET A 40 5.93 -9.39 16.48
CA MET A 40 6.49 -8.19 17.11
C MET A 40 5.57 -6.97 16.98
N TYR A 41 4.99 -6.75 15.80
CA TYR A 41 4.18 -5.56 15.49
C TYR A 41 2.94 -5.91 14.66
N PRO A 42 1.90 -6.53 15.25
CA PRO A 42 0.75 -7.04 14.50
C PRO A 42 0.09 -5.96 13.64
N LYS A 43 -0.29 -4.83 14.25
CA LYS A 43 -0.98 -3.74 13.54
C LYS A 43 -0.13 -3.12 12.42
N VAL A 44 1.15 -2.86 12.68
CA VAL A 44 2.06 -2.27 11.69
C VAL A 44 2.25 -3.21 10.51
N PHE A 45 2.36 -4.52 10.76
CA PHE A 45 2.44 -5.52 9.70
C PHE A 45 1.16 -5.57 8.86
N GLU A 46 -0.02 -5.51 9.49
CA GLU A 46 -1.28 -5.48 8.76
C GLU A 46 -1.43 -4.24 7.88
N ASP A 47 -1.09 -3.07 8.42
CA ASP A 47 -1.10 -1.80 7.68
C ASP A 47 -0.09 -1.83 6.52
N TYR A 48 1.11 -2.38 6.76
CA TYR A 48 2.12 -2.61 5.72
C TYR A 48 1.61 -3.53 4.60
N LYS A 49 0.97 -4.66 4.93
CA LYS A 49 0.42 -5.57 3.90
C LYS A 49 -0.73 -4.93 3.12
N LYS A 50 -1.60 -4.14 3.78
CA LYS A 50 -2.63 -3.36 3.09
C LYS A 50 -2.02 -2.36 2.10
N PHE A 51 -0.98 -1.66 2.54
CA PHE A 51 -0.23 -0.71 1.70
C PHE A 51 0.43 -1.40 0.50
N GLN A 52 1.09 -2.55 0.74
CA GLN A 52 1.73 -3.34 -0.32
C GLN A 52 0.70 -3.92 -1.31
N LEU A 53 -0.49 -4.32 -0.86
CA LEU A 53 -1.57 -4.79 -1.74
C LEU A 53 -2.10 -3.66 -2.65
N GLN A 54 -2.16 -2.43 -2.12
CA GLN A 54 -2.66 -1.28 -2.85
C GLN A 54 -1.65 -0.71 -3.86
N TYR A 55 -0.37 -0.60 -3.47
CA TYR A 55 0.64 0.11 -4.25
C TYR A 55 1.77 -0.77 -4.81
N GLY A 56 1.83 -2.04 -4.41
CA GLY A 56 2.94 -2.93 -4.73
C GLY A 56 4.19 -2.63 -3.91
N ASP A 57 5.34 -3.10 -4.41
CA ASP A 57 6.64 -2.84 -3.80
C ASP A 57 7.17 -1.47 -4.25
N LEU A 58 7.17 -0.51 -3.33
CA LEU A 58 7.70 0.84 -3.57
C LEU A 58 9.19 0.98 -3.21
N SER A 59 9.83 -0.07 -2.68
CA SER A 59 11.24 0.00 -2.27
C SER A 59 12.21 0.19 -3.45
N VAL A 60 11.76 -0.17 -4.66
CA VAL A 60 12.50 -0.01 -5.92
C VAL A 60 12.42 1.41 -6.50
N LEU A 61 11.56 2.27 -5.96
CA LEU A 61 11.46 3.65 -6.42
C LEU A 61 12.67 4.47 -5.95
N PRO A 62 13.24 5.32 -6.82
CA PRO A 62 14.23 6.30 -6.37
C PRO A 62 13.66 7.18 -5.25
N THR A 63 14.44 7.42 -4.21
CA THR A 63 14.00 8.13 -2.98
C THR A 63 13.32 9.48 -3.28
N ARG A 64 13.81 10.21 -4.29
CA ARG A 64 13.21 11.47 -4.73
C ARG A 64 11.76 11.29 -5.15
N TYR A 65 11.46 10.29 -5.97
CA TYR A 65 10.12 10.03 -6.51
C TYR A 65 9.21 9.31 -5.52
N PHE A 66 9.79 8.63 -4.51
CA PHE A 66 9.04 8.13 -3.37
C PHE A 66 8.52 9.27 -2.48
N LEU A 67 9.32 10.32 -2.27
CA LEU A 67 8.98 11.43 -1.38
C LEU A 67 8.25 12.59 -2.08
N SER A 68 8.42 12.74 -3.39
CA SER A 68 7.89 13.85 -4.16
C SER A 68 7.51 13.43 -5.58
N LYS A 69 6.51 14.09 -6.17
CA LYS A 69 6.15 13.82 -7.56
C LYS A 69 7.24 14.34 -8.52
N PRO A 70 7.43 13.69 -9.68
CA PRO A 70 8.24 14.25 -10.77
C PRO A 70 7.64 15.56 -11.30
N GLU A 71 8.46 16.37 -11.95
CA GLU A 71 7.98 17.53 -12.72
C GLU A 71 7.31 17.09 -14.02
N VAL A 72 6.46 17.95 -14.58
CA VAL A 72 5.83 17.67 -15.88
C VAL A 72 6.89 17.68 -16.97
N GLY A 73 6.95 16.61 -17.75
CA GLY A 73 7.97 16.35 -18.76
C GLY A 73 9.21 15.62 -18.22
N GLU A 74 9.33 15.43 -16.90
CA GLU A 74 10.46 14.73 -16.29
C GLU A 74 10.31 13.21 -16.49
N GLU A 75 11.37 12.60 -17.02
CA GLU A 75 11.50 11.16 -17.23
C GLU A 75 12.42 10.55 -16.17
N PHE A 76 12.05 9.37 -15.68
CA PHE A 76 12.84 8.60 -14.75
C PHE A 76 12.64 7.10 -14.93
N ASN A 77 13.61 6.33 -14.43
CA ASN A 77 13.64 4.89 -14.59
C ASN A 77 13.44 4.21 -13.23
N VAL A 78 12.67 3.12 -13.24
CA VAL A 78 12.45 2.25 -12.09
C VAL A 78 12.86 0.84 -12.46
N GLU A 79 13.90 0.31 -11.81
CA GLU A 79 14.34 -1.07 -12.01
C GLU A 79 13.54 -2.00 -11.09
N LEU A 80 12.63 -2.79 -11.67
CA LEU A 80 11.81 -3.74 -10.90
C LEU A 80 12.61 -4.98 -10.51
N GLU A 81 13.37 -5.50 -11.47
CA GLU A 81 14.25 -6.64 -11.34
C GLU A 81 15.43 -6.43 -12.29
N LYS A 82 16.50 -7.21 -12.12
CA LYS A 82 17.67 -7.14 -12.99
C LYS A 82 17.27 -7.28 -14.47
N GLY A 83 17.45 -6.19 -15.22
CA GLY A 83 17.12 -6.13 -16.65
C GLY A 83 15.65 -5.83 -16.99
N LYS A 84 14.78 -5.62 -15.99
CA LYS A 84 13.40 -5.14 -16.17
C LYS A 84 13.30 -3.71 -15.64
N VAL A 85 13.38 -2.75 -16.55
CA VAL A 85 13.30 -1.32 -16.25
C VAL A 85 12.00 -0.75 -16.80
N LEU A 86 11.25 -0.04 -15.97
CA LEU A 86 10.15 0.81 -16.38
C LEU A 86 10.68 2.23 -16.62
N ILE A 87 10.43 2.76 -17.80
CA ILE A 87 10.68 4.16 -18.14
C ILE A 87 9.37 4.90 -17.93
N LEU A 88 9.37 5.86 -17.01
CA LEU A 88 8.18 6.62 -16.63
C LEU A 88 8.42 8.10 -16.90
N LYS A 89 7.45 8.76 -17.51
CA LYS A 89 7.47 10.21 -17.72
C LYS A 89 6.14 10.82 -17.38
N LEU A 90 6.13 11.82 -16.51
CA LEU A 90 4.90 12.54 -16.20
C LEU A 90 4.55 13.48 -17.35
N LEU A 91 3.42 13.28 -18.01
CA LEU A 91 3.01 14.08 -19.17
C LEU A 91 2.15 15.28 -18.77
N ALA A 92 1.19 15.05 -17.88
CA ALA A 92 0.27 16.11 -17.44
C ALA A 92 -0.43 15.70 -16.15
N VAL A 93 -0.85 16.72 -15.39
CA VAL A 93 -1.79 16.58 -14.28
C VAL A 93 -3.03 17.39 -14.63
N GLY A 94 -4.16 16.72 -14.80
CA GLY A 94 -5.43 17.32 -15.13
C GLY A 94 -5.99 18.21 -14.03
N PRO A 95 -7.03 19.00 -14.36
CA PRO A 95 -7.76 19.77 -13.37
C PRO A 95 -8.42 18.84 -12.35
N LEU A 96 -8.75 19.42 -11.19
CA LEU A 96 -9.52 18.72 -10.18
C LEU A 96 -10.96 18.53 -10.67
N SER A 97 -11.45 17.30 -10.62
CA SER A 97 -12.86 16.98 -10.86
C SER A 97 -13.67 17.37 -9.63
N GLU A 98 -14.58 18.35 -9.76
CA GLU A 98 -15.45 18.80 -8.66
C GLU A 98 -16.37 17.67 -8.16
N ASN A 99 -16.82 16.80 -9.07
CA ASN A 99 -17.72 15.69 -8.74
C ASN A 99 -17.04 14.58 -7.93
N THR A 100 -15.78 14.26 -8.26
CA THR A 100 -15.08 13.10 -7.67
C THR A 100 -13.99 13.48 -6.66
N GLY A 101 -13.54 14.74 -6.65
CA GLY A 101 -12.38 15.17 -5.87
C GLY A 101 -11.05 14.59 -6.38
N GLN A 102 -11.03 14.06 -7.61
CA GLN A 102 -9.85 13.40 -8.19
C GLN A 102 -9.25 14.23 -9.33
N ARG A 103 -7.97 14.01 -9.59
CA ARG A 103 -7.24 14.50 -10.77
C ARG A 103 -6.88 13.34 -11.65
N GLU A 104 -7.02 13.53 -12.96
CA GLU A 104 -6.45 12.60 -13.93
C GLU A 104 -4.98 12.92 -14.13
N VAL A 105 -4.12 11.91 -13.93
CA VAL A 105 -2.67 12.03 -14.11
C VAL A 105 -2.28 11.18 -15.31
N PHE A 106 -1.54 11.79 -16.23
CA PHE A 106 -1.09 11.16 -17.47
C PHE A 106 0.39 10.86 -17.34
N PHE A 107 0.74 9.58 -17.46
CA PHE A 107 2.11 9.11 -17.53
C PHE A 107 2.36 8.46 -18.89
N GLU A 108 3.57 8.60 -19.40
CA GLU A 108 4.10 7.70 -20.42
C GLU A 108 4.84 6.56 -19.69
N MET A 109 4.53 5.32 -20.03
CA MET A 109 5.15 4.13 -19.48
C MET A 109 5.68 3.29 -20.64
N ASN A 110 7.01 3.19 -20.77
CA ASN A 110 7.66 2.49 -21.88
C ASN A 110 7.15 2.93 -23.27
N GLY A 111 6.91 4.23 -23.45
CA GLY A 111 6.39 4.82 -24.70
C GLY A 111 4.87 4.79 -24.85
N GLU A 112 4.13 4.14 -23.96
CA GLU A 112 2.66 4.10 -23.98
C GLU A 112 2.06 5.08 -22.98
N VAL A 113 1.10 5.90 -23.42
CA VAL A 113 0.37 6.81 -22.53
C VAL A 113 -0.61 6.02 -21.67
N ARG A 114 -0.54 6.24 -20.36
CA ARG A 114 -1.46 5.71 -19.36
C ARG A 114 -2.06 6.83 -18.54
N GLN A 115 -3.35 6.71 -18.27
CA GLN A 115 -4.12 7.61 -17.44
C GLN A 115 -4.44 6.94 -16.11
N VAL A 116 -4.26 7.66 -15.00
CA VAL A 116 -4.56 7.20 -13.65
C VAL A 116 -5.32 8.29 -12.91
N ALA A 117 -6.44 7.93 -12.28
CA ALA A 117 -7.18 8.86 -11.41
C ALA A 117 -6.59 8.86 -10.00
N VAL A 118 -6.28 10.04 -9.48
CA VAL A 118 -5.62 10.24 -8.17
C VAL A 118 -6.45 11.19 -7.32
N ILE A 119 -6.74 10.80 -6.08
CA ILE A 119 -7.47 11.65 -5.12
C ILE A 119 -6.58 12.81 -4.67
N ASP A 120 -7.11 14.04 -4.74
CA ASP A 120 -6.43 15.23 -4.23
C ASP A 120 -6.81 15.48 -2.77
N ASN A 121 -5.97 15.01 -1.84
CA ASN A 121 -6.21 15.13 -0.40
C ASN A 121 -6.16 16.58 0.12
N LYS A 122 -5.68 17.55 -0.68
CA LYS A 122 -5.60 18.97 -0.29
C LYS A 122 -6.75 19.79 -0.86
N ALA A 123 -7.46 19.25 -1.83
CA ALA A 123 -8.61 19.93 -2.38
C ALA A 123 -9.71 19.99 -1.33
N ALA A 124 -10.09 21.21 -0.92
CA ALA A 124 -11.23 21.46 -0.05
C ALA A 124 -12.55 21.28 -0.82
N VAL A 125 -12.72 20.11 -1.44
CA VAL A 125 -14.02 19.70 -1.97
C VAL A 125 -14.73 19.05 -0.81
N GLU A 126 -15.92 19.54 -0.47
CA GLU A 126 -16.89 18.81 0.36
C GLU A 126 -17.38 17.57 -0.41
N ASN A 127 -16.46 16.66 -0.73
CA ASN A 127 -16.83 15.38 -1.30
C ASN A 127 -17.22 14.50 -0.12
N ILE A 128 -18.53 14.34 0.09
CA ILE A 128 -19.08 13.39 1.06
C ILE A 128 -18.79 11.97 0.53
N SER A 129 -17.52 11.57 0.61
CA SER A 129 -17.08 10.22 0.33
C SER A 129 -17.57 9.33 1.46
N ARG A 130 -18.49 8.42 1.15
CA ARG A 130 -18.93 7.41 2.10
C ARG A 130 -17.83 6.35 2.19
N PRO A 131 -17.42 5.94 3.41
CA PRO A 131 -16.45 4.87 3.55
C PRO A 131 -16.96 3.61 2.83
N LYS A 132 -16.10 2.97 2.05
CA LYS A 132 -16.39 1.66 1.47
C LYS A 132 -16.51 0.64 2.59
N ALA A 133 -17.44 -0.29 2.45
CA ALA A 133 -17.58 -1.40 3.40
C ALA A 133 -16.27 -2.21 3.44
N ASP A 134 -15.81 -2.51 4.65
CA ASP A 134 -14.69 -3.40 4.87
C ASP A 134 -15.11 -4.85 4.58
N ALA A 135 -14.52 -5.48 3.57
CA ALA A 135 -14.82 -6.86 3.19
C ALA A 135 -14.48 -7.88 4.30
N SER A 136 -13.70 -7.48 5.31
CA SER A 136 -13.38 -8.32 6.46
C SER A 136 -14.36 -8.17 7.64
N ASP A 137 -15.26 -7.18 7.59
CA ASP A 137 -16.26 -6.93 8.63
C ASP A 137 -17.65 -7.33 8.13
N SER A 138 -18.15 -8.46 8.63
CA SER A 138 -19.47 -8.99 8.24
C SER A 138 -20.65 -8.09 8.64
N SER A 139 -20.44 -7.09 9.49
CA SER A 139 -21.48 -6.13 9.86
C SER A 139 -21.62 -4.98 8.86
N GLN A 140 -20.66 -4.82 7.95
CA GLN A 140 -20.68 -3.77 6.92
C GLN A 140 -21.23 -4.32 5.61
N VAL A 141 -22.27 -3.67 5.09
CA VAL A 141 -22.90 -4.03 3.81
C VAL A 141 -22.52 -2.97 2.78
N GLY A 142 -21.77 -3.39 1.74
CA GLY A 142 -21.45 -2.53 0.61
C GLY A 142 -22.69 -2.22 -0.22
N ALA A 143 -22.76 -1.01 -0.79
CA ALA A 143 -23.78 -0.70 -1.78
C ALA A 143 -23.56 -1.57 -3.04
N PRO A 144 -24.63 -2.14 -3.63
CA PRO A 144 -24.55 -2.98 -4.83
C PRO A 144 -24.14 -2.20 -6.08
#